data_AF-B4UK63-F1
#
_entry.id   AF-B4UK63-F1
#
_cell.length_a   1.000
_cell.length_b   1.000
_cell.length_c   1.000
_cell.angle_alpha   90.00
_cell.angle_beta   90.00
_cell.angle_gamma   90.00
#
_symmetry.space_group_name_H-M   'P 1'
#
loop_
_entity.id
_entity.type
_entity.pdbx_description
1 polymer ?
#
loop_
_entity_poly.entity_id
_entity_poly.type
_entity_poly.pdbx_seq_one_letter_code
_entity_poly.pdbx_strand_id
1 'polypeptide(L)'
;MLYGFFPPRVQAGLDLVLYLAFFVPGVLAMVYAGWTYAAESFAIREHSTITVDGPPIYPFKAAIPLAGGLLLLQGAVEIVRCLACLRAGEWPSRTQDVEEVDVDKLKELVHVKDEDLAALDALVVRREGGAAGPGDEPPEAGRKDTRP
;
A
#
# COMPACT_ATOMS: atom_id res chain seq x y z
N MET A 1 -16.19 -4.35 6.39
CA MET A 1 -17.03 -5.57 6.32
C MET A 1 -18.50 -5.27 5.99
N LEU A 2 -19.13 -4.24 6.56
CA LEU A 2 -20.57 -3.97 6.34
C LEU A 2 -20.99 -3.70 4.88
N TYR A 3 -20.19 -2.96 4.11
CA TYR A 3 -20.52 -2.60 2.71
C TYR A 3 -20.77 -3.83 1.81
N GLY A 4 -19.97 -4.90 1.97
CA GLY A 4 -20.06 -6.10 1.14
C GLY A 4 -21.36 -6.90 1.32
N PHE A 5 -22.12 -6.64 2.38
CA PHE A 5 -23.43 -7.28 2.59
C PHE A 5 -24.60 -6.53 1.97
N PHE A 6 -24.40 -5.30 1.51
CA PHE A 6 -25.46 -4.51 0.89
C PHE A 6 -25.71 -4.93 -0.57
N PRO A 7 -26.96 -4.86 -1.06
CA PRO A 7 -27.24 -5.09 -2.46
C PRO A 7 -26.54 -4.02 -3.33
N PRO A 8 -26.17 -4.34 -4.59
CA PRO A 8 -25.38 -3.45 -5.45
C PRO A 8 -25.96 -2.04 -5.59
N ARG A 9 -27.29 -1.91 -5.59
CA ARG A 9 -27.97 -0.60 -5.67
C ARG A 9 -27.76 0.28 -4.43
N VAL A 10 -27.76 -0.31 -3.24
CA VAL A 10 -27.52 0.44 -1.99
C VAL A 10 -26.06 0.86 -1.91
N GLN A 11 -25.16 -0.04 -2.27
CA GLN A 11 -23.73 0.23 -2.41
C GLN A 11 -23.47 1.41 -3.36
N ALA A 12 -23.96 1.32 -4.60
CA ALA A 12 -23.78 2.37 -5.61
C ALA A 12 -24.46 3.69 -5.23
N GLY A 13 -25.60 3.64 -4.53
CA GLY A 13 -26.27 4.83 -4.01
C GLY A 13 -25.45 5.56 -2.96
N LEU A 14 -24.91 4.81 -1.99
CA LEU A 14 -24.02 5.35 -0.96
C LEU A 14 -22.75 5.95 -1.59
N ASP A 15 -22.10 5.21 -2.48
CA ASP A 15 -20.89 5.68 -3.17
C ASP A 15 -21.15 6.94 -3.97
N LEU A 16 -22.27 6.98 -4.72
CA LEU A 16 -22.64 8.16 -5.50
C LEU A 16 -22.85 9.39 -4.60
N VAL A 17 -23.51 9.22 -3.45
CA VAL A 17 -23.67 10.31 -2.48
C VAL A 17 -22.33 10.77 -1.93
N LEU A 18 -21.44 9.83 -1.56
CA LEU A 18 -20.11 10.16 -1.04
C LEU A 18 -19.27 10.89 -2.11
N TYR A 19 -19.36 10.46 -3.37
CA TYR A 19 -18.70 11.11 -4.48
C TYR A 19 -19.20 12.55 -4.67
N LEU A 20 -20.50 12.77 -4.68
CA LEU A 20 -21.07 14.10 -4.96
C LEU A 20 -20.99 15.05 -3.77
N ALA A 21 -21.26 14.57 -2.56
CA ALA A 21 -21.36 15.42 -1.37
C ALA A 21 -19.99 15.72 -0.72
N PHE A 22 -19.01 14.84 -0.88
CA PHE A 22 -17.72 14.98 -0.19
C PHE A 22 -16.53 14.98 -1.15
N PHE A 23 -16.45 14.00 -2.05
CA PHE A 23 -15.29 13.86 -2.93
C PHE A 23 -15.17 15.02 -3.92
N VAL A 24 -16.19 15.27 -4.74
CA VAL A 24 -16.17 16.32 -5.77
C VAL A 24 -15.90 17.70 -5.16
N PRO A 25 -16.68 18.17 -4.16
CA PRO A 25 -16.41 19.48 -3.56
C PRO A 25 -15.06 19.53 -2.84
N GLY A 26 -14.66 18.46 -2.14
CA GLY A 26 -13.38 18.40 -1.44
C GLY A 26 -12.18 18.45 -2.39
N VAL A 27 -12.19 17.65 -3.45
CA VAL A 27 -11.11 17.60 -4.43
C VAL A 27 -11.08 18.87 -5.29
N LEU A 28 -12.23 19.45 -5.65
CA LEU A 28 -12.27 20.76 -6.32
C LEU A 28 -11.65 21.86 -5.45
N ALA A 29 -11.98 21.89 -4.15
CA ALA A 29 -11.37 22.83 -3.21
C ALA A 29 -9.85 22.61 -3.11
N MET A 30 -9.41 21.35 -3.05
CA MET A 30 -7.98 21.00 -3.06
C MET A 30 -7.27 21.45 -4.34
N VAL A 31 -7.87 21.25 -5.52
CA VAL A 31 -7.32 21.70 -6.80
C VAL A 31 -7.24 23.22 -6.85
N TYR A 32 -8.28 23.92 -6.42
CA TYR A 32 -8.30 25.37 -6.36
C TYR A 32 -7.19 25.91 -5.46
N ALA A 33 -7.09 25.41 -4.22
CA ALA A 33 -6.06 25.81 -3.27
C ALA A 33 -4.65 25.43 -3.74
N GLY A 34 -4.49 24.24 -4.35
CA GLY A 34 -3.23 23.80 -4.94
C GLY A 34 -2.81 24.64 -6.13
N TRP A 35 -3.76 25.08 -6.95
CA TRP A 35 -3.50 25.97 -8.09
C TRP A 35 -3.00 27.33 -7.63
N THR A 36 -3.68 27.97 -6.66
CA THR A 36 -3.23 29.25 -6.11
C THR A 36 -1.84 29.12 -5.48
N TYR A 37 -1.62 28.06 -4.70
CA TYR A 37 -0.33 27.80 -4.06
C TYR A 37 0.80 27.58 -5.07
N ALA A 38 0.56 26.82 -6.14
CA ALA A 38 1.53 26.61 -7.20
C ALA A 38 1.80 27.92 -7.96
N ALA A 39 0.75 28.64 -8.37
CA ALA A 39 0.87 29.87 -9.15
C ALA A 39 1.69 30.96 -8.42
N GLU A 40 1.46 31.14 -7.12
CA GLU A 40 2.25 32.05 -6.28
C GLU A 40 3.72 31.65 -6.26
N SER A 41 4.03 30.37 -6.05
CA SER A 41 5.40 29.85 -6.05
C SER A 41 6.11 29.97 -7.40
N PHE A 42 5.38 29.82 -8.51
CA PHE A 42 5.91 30.07 -9.85
C PHE A 42 6.24 31.56 -10.03
N ALA A 43 5.35 32.46 -9.60
CA ALA A 43 5.53 33.90 -9.75
C ALA A 43 6.79 34.42 -9.02
N ILE A 44 7.08 33.88 -7.83
CA ILE A 44 8.26 34.26 -7.05
C ILE A 44 9.52 33.43 -7.35
N ARG A 45 9.42 32.45 -8.26
CA ARG A 45 10.48 31.47 -8.55
C ARG A 45 11.05 30.88 -7.25
N GLU A 46 10.18 30.26 -6.46
CA GLU A 46 10.52 29.79 -5.12
C GLU A 46 11.60 28.68 -5.13
N HIS A 47 12.64 28.88 -4.33
CA HIS A 47 13.75 27.95 -4.12
C HIS A 47 13.77 27.47 -2.66
N SER A 48 14.33 26.29 -2.42
CA SER A 48 14.45 25.74 -1.06
C SER A 48 15.31 26.59 -0.13
N THR A 49 14.77 26.91 1.04
CA THR A 49 15.47 27.67 2.09
C THR A 49 16.48 26.82 2.89
N ILE A 50 16.54 25.50 2.64
CA ILE A 50 17.44 24.58 3.35
C ILE A 50 18.91 24.75 2.92
N THR A 51 19.18 25.32 1.75
CA THR A 51 20.53 25.57 1.24
C THR A 51 20.57 26.91 0.52
N VAL A 52 21.68 27.65 0.62
CA VAL A 52 21.90 28.84 -0.23
C VAL A 52 21.87 28.38 -1.69
N ASP A 53 20.97 28.96 -2.50
CA ASP A 53 20.62 28.49 -3.86
C ASP A 53 20.04 27.07 -3.93
N GLY A 54 19.19 26.69 -2.98
CA GLY A 54 18.47 25.41 -3.00
C GLY A 54 17.63 25.19 -4.27
N PRO A 55 17.26 23.94 -4.61
CA PRO A 55 16.57 23.64 -5.86
C PRO A 55 15.18 24.31 -5.95
N PRO A 56 14.68 24.58 -7.17
CA PRO A 56 13.36 25.17 -7.39
C PRO A 56 12.24 24.27 -6.87
N ILE A 57 11.39 24.79 -5.98
CA ILE A 57 10.29 24.05 -5.33
C ILE A 57 8.98 24.17 -6.09
N TYR A 58 8.78 25.25 -6.83
CA TYR A 58 7.54 25.53 -7.55
C TYR A 58 7.03 24.37 -8.45
N PRO A 59 7.87 23.52 -9.10
CA PRO A 59 7.37 22.38 -9.87
C PRO A 59 6.73 21.30 -8.99
N PHE A 60 7.25 21.10 -7.77
CA PHE A 60 6.68 20.15 -6.82
C PHE A 60 5.32 20.61 -6.31
N LYS A 61 5.12 21.92 -6.13
CA LYS A 61 3.81 22.47 -5.73
C LYS A 61 2.75 22.33 -6.83
N ALA A 62 3.17 22.31 -8.11
CA ALA A 62 2.29 22.02 -9.23
C ALA A 62 1.75 20.58 -9.23
N ALA A 63 2.39 19.65 -8.50
CA ALA A 63 1.88 18.29 -8.37
C ALA A 63 0.54 18.23 -7.64
N ILE A 64 0.22 19.19 -6.78
CA ILE A 64 -1.05 19.23 -6.03
C ILE A 64 -2.26 19.41 -6.97
N PRO A 65 -2.35 20.48 -7.78
CA PRO A 65 -3.46 20.62 -8.71
C PRO A 65 -3.47 19.54 -9.79
N LEU A 66 -2.30 19.04 -10.22
CA LEU A 66 -2.21 17.94 -11.18
C LEU A 66 -2.82 16.64 -10.61
N ALA A 67 -2.39 16.24 -9.40
CA ALA A 67 -2.92 15.05 -8.73
C ALA A 67 -4.42 15.18 -8.47
N GLY A 68 -4.87 16.36 -8.02
CA GLY A 68 -6.30 16.61 -7.83
C GLY A 68 -7.10 16.55 -9.14
N GLY A 69 -6.56 17.06 -10.25
CA GLY A 69 -7.19 16.94 -11.58
C GLY A 69 -7.31 15.49 -12.05
N LEU A 70 -6.25 14.70 -11.88
CA LEU A 70 -6.27 13.26 -12.18
C LEU A 70 -7.27 12.52 -11.29
N LEU A 71 -7.35 12.88 -10.01
CA LEU A 71 -8.30 12.30 -9.06
C LEU A 71 -9.74 12.63 -9.45
N LEU A 72 -10.04 13.85 -9.91
CA LEU A 72 -11.37 14.20 -10.43
C LEU A 72 -11.72 13.40 -11.68
N LEU A 73 -10.77 13.15 -12.58
CA LEU A 73 -11.00 12.32 -13.76
C LEU A 73 -11.36 10.89 -13.37
N GLN A 74 -10.62 10.30 -12.42
CA GLN A 74 -10.95 8.98 -11.88
C GLN A 74 -12.33 8.98 -11.18
N GLY A 75 -12.60 9.99 -10.36
CA GLY A 75 -13.89 10.12 -9.67
C GLY A 75 -15.06 10.24 -10.65
N ALA A 76 -14.89 10.89 -11.80
CA ALA A 76 -15.91 10.94 -12.84
C ALA A 76 -16.22 9.55 -13.41
N VAL A 77 -15.20 8.72 -13.66
CA VAL A 77 -15.40 7.33 -14.10
C VAL A 77 -16.17 6.53 -13.05
N GLU A 78 -15.83 6.70 -11.78
CA GLU A 78 -16.50 6.00 -10.67
C GLU A 78 -17.95 6.43 -10.48
N ILE A 79 -18.25 7.72 -10.64
CA ILE A 79 -19.63 8.24 -10.65
C ILE A 79 -20.44 7.61 -11.78
N VAL A 80 -19.89 7.55 -13.00
CA VAL A 80 -20.57 6.90 -14.14
C VAL A 80 -20.80 5.42 -13.87
N ARG A 81 -19.84 4.73 -13.24
CA ARG A 81 -19.95 3.33 -12.85
C ARG A 81 -21.05 3.10 -11.81
N CYS A 82 -21.18 3.99 -10.83
CA CYS A 82 -22.27 3.97 -9.85
C CYS A 82 -23.63 4.17 -10.53
N LEU A 83 -23.73 5.14 -11.45
CA LEU A 83 -24.95 5.38 -12.23
C LEU A 83 -25.33 4.18 -13.12
N ALA A 84 -24.35 3.51 -13.71
CA ALA A 84 -24.56 2.27 -14.47
C ALA A 84 -25.09 1.15 -13.56
N CYS A 85 -24.50 0.97 -12.38
CA CYS A 85 -24.96 -0.01 -11.39
C CYS A 85 -26.39 0.26 -10.90
N LEU A 86 -26.74 1.53 -10.64
CA LEU A 86 -28.11 1.89 -10.24
C LEU A 86 -29.14 1.55 -11.33
N ARG A 87 -28.78 1.72 -12.61
CA ARG A 87 -29.64 1.38 -13.76
C ARG A 87 -29.76 -0.12 -13.97
N ALA A 88 -28.64 -0.82 -14.08
CA ALA A 88 -28.60 -2.26 -14.39
C ALA A 88 -28.97 -3.14 -13.18
N GLY A 89 -28.74 -2.66 -11.95
CA GLY A 89 -28.90 -3.44 -10.73
C GLY A 89 -27.67 -4.29 -10.36
N GLU A 90 -26.64 -4.29 -11.20
CA GLU A 90 -25.39 -5.00 -11.01
C GLU A 90 -24.19 -4.12 -11.41
N TRP A 91 -23.03 -4.36 -10.81
CA TRP A 91 -21.82 -3.62 -11.14
C TRP A 91 -21.33 -4.02 -12.55
N PRO A 92 -20.94 -3.06 -13.41
CA PRO A 92 -20.41 -3.36 -14.73
C PRO A 92 -19.11 -4.19 -14.61
N SER A 93 -18.95 -5.16 -15.51
CA SER A 93 -17.79 -6.03 -15.54
C SER A 93 -16.51 -5.21 -15.75
N ARG A 94 -15.50 -5.45 -14.91
CA ARG A 94 -14.20 -4.79 -15.02
C ARG A 94 -13.46 -5.49 -16.16
N THR A 95 -13.22 -4.82 -17.29
CA THR A 95 -12.49 -5.41 -18.42
C THR A 95 -10.97 -5.52 -18.19
N GLN A 96 -10.53 -5.47 -16.94
CA GLN A 96 -9.14 -5.64 -16.53
C GLN A 96 -9.15 -6.42 -15.21
N ASP A 97 -9.17 -7.74 -15.35
CA ASP A 97 -8.62 -8.65 -14.37
C ASP A 97 -7.14 -8.35 -14.28
N VAL A 98 -6.77 -7.46 -13.34
CA VAL A 98 -5.39 -7.41 -12.86
C VAL A 98 -5.18 -8.78 -12.24
N GLU A 99 -4.36 -9.59 -12.91
CA GLU A 99 -3.64 -10.75 -12.41
C GLU A 99 -3.62 -10.67 -10.88
N GLU A 100 -4.58 -11.34 -10.24
CA GLU A 100 -4.54 -11.54 -8.79
C GLU A 100 -3.15 -12.10 -8.56
N VAL A 101 -2.28 -11.36 -7.84
CA VAL A 101 -0.92 -11.81 -7.57
C VAL A 101 -1.11 -13.14 -6.87
N ASP A 102 -0.87 -14.20 -7.63
CA ASP A 102 -1.30 -15.53 -7.30
C ASP A 102 -0.78 -15.82 -5.90
N VAL A 103 -1.70 -15.97 -4.95
CA VAL A 103 -1.33 -16.14 -3.53
C VAL A 103 -0.45 -17.38 -3.39
N ASP A 104 -0.55 -18.30 -4.36
CA ASP A 104 0.27 -19.50 -4.50
C ASP A 104 1.70 -19.19 -4.95
N LYS A 105 1.93 -18.16 -5.79
CA LYS A 105 3.27 -17.69 -6.17
C LYS A 105 3.97 -16.94 -5.03
N LEU A 106 3.21 -16.21 -4.21
CA LEU A 106 3.72 -15.58 -2.99
C LEU A 106 4.07 -16.64 -1.93
N LYS A 107 3.28 -17.72 -1.82
CA LYS A 107 3.62 -18.87 -0.98
C LYS A 107 4.85 -19.61 -1.48
N GLU A 108 5.00 -19.83 -2.80
CA GLU A 108 6.19 -20.48 -3.37
C GLU A 108 7.48 -19.68 -3.10
N LEU A 109 7.42 -18.34 -3.12
CA LEU A 109 8.56 -17.48 -2.79
C LEU A 109 8.81 -17.33 -1.28
N VAL A 110 7.78 -17.50 -0.43
CA VAL A 110 7.88 -17.46 1.04
C VAL A 110 8.15 -18.85 1.64
N HIS A 111 7.93 -19.92 0.88
CA HIS A 111 8.52 -21.24 1.14
C HIS A 111 10.01 -21.16 0.82
N VAL A 112 10.75 -20.53 1.74
CA VAL A 112 12.20 -20.65 1.85
C VAL A 112 12.56 -22.12 1.60
N LYS A 113 13.40 -22.38 0.60
CA LYS A 113 13.85 -23.74 0.32
C LYS A 113 14.51 -24.28 1.59
N ASP A 114 14.19 -25.50 1.99
CA ASP A 114 14.79 -26.14 3.17
C ASP A 114 16.34 -26.11 3.12
N GLU A 115 16.89 -26.04 1.92
CA GLU A 115 18.30 -25.84 1.58
C GLU A 115 18.89 -24.53 2.13
N ASP A 116 18.14 -23.43 2.04
CA ASP A 116 18.58 -22.09 2.49
C ASP A 116 18.51 -21.98 4.02
N LEU A 117 17.52 -22.64 4.66
CA LEU A 117 17.45 -22.79 6.11
C LEU A 117 18.63 -23.61 6.65
N ALA A 118 18.94 -24.75 6.01
CA ALA A 118 20.07 -25.59 6.41
C ALA A 118 21.43 -24.89 6.24
N ALA A 119 21.59 -24.11 5.16
CA ALA A 119 22.78 -23.30 4.95
C ALA A 119 22.91 -22.16 5.96
N LEU A 120 21.80 -21.50 6.32
CA LEU A 120 21.79 -20.45 7.33
C LEU A 120 22.08 -21.00 8.74
N ASP A 121 21.51 -22.16 9.11
CA ASP A 121 21.80 -22.86 10.37
C ASP A 121 23.28 -23.22 10.47
N ALA A 122 23.89 -23.72 9.39
CA ALA A 122 25.32 -24.02 9.36
C ALA A 122 26.19 -22.75 9.53
N LEU A 123 25.77 -21.61 8.99
CA LEU A 123 26.48 -20.33 9.13
C LEU A 123 26.29 -19.71 10.51
N VAL A 124 25.10 -19.83 11.13
CA VAL A 124 24.82 -19.39 12.50
C VAL A 124 25.62 -20.25 13.49
N VAL A 125 25.63 -21.57 13.34
CA VAL A 125 26.46 -22.48 14.16
C VAL A 125 27.95 -22.17 14.01
N ARG A 126 28.41 -21.82 12.80
CA ARG A 126 29.82 -21.41 12.57
C ARG A 126 30.14 -20.06 13.21
N ARG A 127 29.16 -19.15 13.28
CA ARG A 127 29.29 -17.84 13.94
C ARG A 127 29.28 -17.97 15.47
N GLU A 128 28.43 -18.83 16.02
CA GLU A 128 28.36 -19.12 17.45
C GLU A 128 29.58 -19.94 17.92
N GLY A 129 30.00 -20.96 17.16
CA GLY A 129 31.21 -21.74 17.42
C GLY A 129 32.52 -20.98 17.22
N GLY A 130 32.49 -19.83 16.52
CA GLY A 130 33.63 -18.92 16.39
C GLY A 130 33.74 -17.88 17.51
N ALA A 131 32.72 -17.75 18.36
CA ALA A 131 32.64 -16.68 19.37
C ALA A 131 32.62 -17.16 20.83
N ALA A 132 32.69 -18.46 21.11
CA ALA A 132 32.73 -18.99 22.48
C ALA A 132 34.09 -19.63 22.80
N GLY A 133 34.94 -18.86 23.50
CA GLY A 133 36.07 -19.39 24.27
C GLY A 133 35.63 -20.32 25.41
N PRO A 134 36.56 -21.02 26.07
CA PRO A 134 36.29 -22.25 26.78
C PRO A 134 35.61 -22.01 28.13
N GLY A 135 34.55 -22.76 28.41
CA GLY A 135 33.94 -22.86 29.75
C GLY A 135 32.48 -23.29 29.67
N ASP A 136 32.23 -24.60 29.86
CA ASP A 136 31.41 -25.10 30.98
C ASP A 136 30.99 -26.57 30.74
N GLU A 137 31.17 -27.38 31.78
CA GLU A 137 31.09 -28.85 31.85
C GLU A 137 29.75 -29.47 31.38
N PRO A 138 29.76 -30.69 30.80
CA PRO A 138 28.54 -31.44 30.53
C PRO A 138 28.02 -32.16 31.79
N PRO A 139 26.69 -32.20 32.02
CA PRO A 139 26.09 -32.91 33.14
C PRO A 139 26.03 -34.44 32.91
N GLU A 140 26.19 -35.14 34.04
CA GLU A 140 26.41 -36.56 34.25
C GLU A 140 25.29 -37.49 33.76
N ALA A 141 25.66 -38.68 33.29
CA ALA A 141 24.80 -39.67 32.69
C ALA A 141 24.09 -40.60 33.69
N GLY A 142 22.82 -40.89 33.42
CA GLY A 142 22.27 -42.26 33.40
C GLY A 142 21.71 -42.85 34.70
N ARG A 143 20.46 -43.31 34.62
CA ARG A 143 20.06 -44.69 35.00
C ARG A 143 18.66 -45.01 34.46
N LYS A 144 18.57 -46.02 33.59
CA LYS A 144 17.32 -46.71 33.25
C LYS A 144 16.94 -47.61 34.42
N ASP A 145 15.67 -47.64 34.80
CA ASP A 145 15.12 -48.80 35.50
C ASP A 145 13.81 -49.23 34.85
N THR A 146 13.84 -50.45 34.36
CA THR A 146 12.79 -51.23 33.73
C THR A 146 12.29 -52.23 34.76
N ARG A 147 10.98 -52.33 35.00
CA ARG A 147 10.28 -53.60 35.27
C ARG A 147 8.75 -53.39 35.31
N PRO A 148 7.96 -54.47 35.15
CA PRO A 148 6.79 -54.55 34.25
C PRO A 148 5.50 -53.94 34.79
#